data_AF-A0A1T2KYN3-F1
#
_entry.id   AF-A0A1T2KYN3-F1
#
_cell.length_a   1.000
_cell.length_b   1.000
_cell.length_c   1.000
_cell.angle_alpha   90.00
_cell.angle_beta   90.00
_cell.angle_gamma   90.00
#
_symmetry.space_group_name_H-M   'P 1'
#
loop_
_entity.id
_entity.type
_entity.pdbx_description
1 polymer ?
#
loop_
_entity_poly.entity_id
_entity_poly.type
_entity_poly.pdbx_seq_one_letter_code
_entity_poly.pdbx_strand_id
1 'polypeptide(L)'
;MRKKLSQFDNPKWLQTDVMPHFIKALKLVHTLVHILFKADKPTIRQIRLAPLFLLAALFPAMLLAWLHWSGFAQPLSYLGEIKESGKLVVATRYGPTTYFNGPDGPAGFEYDLIIDFAESLGVEAEFIIPENFENTLTLVNKEEANLVATSIPHSPDDANMFNLGPDYLEVSRLIVSFEDKKKIKELKELTKGVLKVTSDTSHEAHLDQLKKSGELKLPWKTADELDSERLLYLVNEEVIDYTIVDSNEYAYFNRYFQNMKQVYELNKPQPIAWAMKKSRDQSLLKAVNKFFKRIKSNGRLEQLVQRYYQHIDKLKEFDTDTFWKRVETRLPDFYAMFTETAEEYELDWRLLAAVGYQESHWNPKAVSPTGVKGLMMLTNATAKQVKIRDRTNPAQSITGAARYILWLMEQLPESLNEEDKVWFTLAAYNVGLGHLLDARVLTKRDKANPDRWLDVRERLPLLGQARWYKTTKYGYARGREPVTYVDNIRNFYDLLVWKSNSTGTEEADAQEQKGETPAAAVVEEKKAEDAPASEKKPEPVSEIQLPAVLVPELHF
;
A
#
# COMPACT_ATOMS: atom_id res chain seq x y z
N MET A 1 -21.77 -21.41 45.48
CA MET A 1 -20.73 -20.43 45.07
C MET A 1 -19.45 -21.11 44.57
N ARG A 2 -18.72 -21.92 45.37
CA ARG A 2 -17.51 -22.64 44.90
C ARG A 2 -17.69 -23.46 43.61
N LYS A 3 -18.85 -24.12 43.44
CA LYS A 3 -19.19 -24.90 42.23
C LYS A 3 -19.61 -24.06 41.00
N LYS A 4 -19.93 -22.78 41.20
CA LYS A 4 -20.24 -21.82 40.11
C LYS A 4 -19.03 -20.99 39.67
N LEU A 5 -17.95 -21.01 40.47
CA LEU A 5 -16.70 -20.31 40.17
C LEU A 5 -15.67 -21.19 39.45
N SER A 6 -15.90 -22.51 39.36
CA SER A 6 -15.02 -23.45 38.66
C SER A 6 -15.35 -23.60 37.16
N GLN A 7 -16.22 -22.75 36.62
CA GLN A 7 -16.62 -22.74 35.19
C GLN A 7 -15.93 -21.62 34.39
N PHE A 8 -15.09 -20.81 35.04
CA PHE A 8 -14.24 -19.85 34.37
C PHE A 8 -12.83 -20.42 34.35
N ASP A 9 -12.43 -21.01 33.22
CA ASP A 9 -11.04 -21.38 32.97
C ASP A 9 -10.20 -20.10 32.91
N ASN A 10 -9.56 -19.84 34.04
CA ASN A 10 -8.32 -19.11 34.26
C ASN A 10 -7.96 -18.02 33.21
N PRO A 11 -8.62 -16.86 33.22
CA PRO A 11 -8.19 -15.77 32.37
C PRO A 11 -7.00 -15.05 33.03
N LYS A 12 -5.96 -14.73 32.25
CA LYS A 12 -4.69 -14.13 32.72
C LYS A 12 -4.85 -12.80 33.51
N TRP A 13 -6.02 -12.15 33.45
CA TRP A 13 -6.33 -10.96 34.27
C TRP A 13 -6.71 -11.27 35.72
N LEU A 14 -6.94 -12.54 36.10
CA LEU A 14 -7.19 -12.95 37.48
C LEU A 14 -5.94 -12.95 38.39
N GLN A 15 -4.75 -12.66 37.85
CA GLN A 15 -3.46 -12.65 38.55
C GLN A 15 -3.01 -11.25 39.03
N THR A 16 -3.94 -10.37 39.39
CA THR A 16 -3.57 -9.10 40.03
C THR A 16 -3.41 -9.26 41.55
N ASP A 17 -2.42 -8.56 42.13
CA ASP A 17 -2.01 -8.57 43.56
C ASP A 17 -3.12 -8.22 44.59
N VAL A 18 -4.34 -7.95 44.11
CA VAL A 18 -5.46 -7.46 44.91
C VAL A 18 -6.28 -8.60 45.54
N MET A 19 -6.30 -9.78 44.92
CA MET A 19 -7.15 -10.90 45.34
C MET A 19 -6.83 -11.44 46.76
N PRO A 20 -5.55 -11.56 47.20
CA PRO A 20 -5.23 -11.97 48.56
C PRO A 20 -5.76 -10.99 49.62
N HIS A 21 -5.82 -9.70 49.31
CA HIS A 21 -6.31 -8.65 50.21
C HIS A 21 -7.83 -8.64 50.29
N PHE A 22 -8.52 -8.81 49.16
CA PHE A 22 -9.98 -8.93 49.12
C PHE A 22 -10.49 -10.17 49.89
N ILE A 23 -9.82 -11.32 49.72
CA ILE A 23 -10.14 -12.55 50.45
C ILE A 23 -9.87 -12.39 51.96
N LYS A 24 -8.80 -11.68 52.36
CA LYS A 24 -8.54 -11.36 53.77
C LYS A 24 -9.63 -10.46 54.37
N ALA A 25 -10.08 -9.43 53.64
CA ALA A 25 -11.15 -8.55 54.08
C ALA A 25 -12.48 -9.31 54.29
N LEU A 26 -12.86 -10.17 53.34
CA LEU A 26 -14.04 -11.03 53.46
C LEU A 26 -13.96 -12.00 54.66
N LYS A 27 -12.79 -12.59 54.91
CA LYS A 27 -12.57 -13.44 56.09
C LYS A 27 -12.66 -12.65 57.40
N LEU A 28 -12.17 -11.41 57.43
CA LEU A 28 -12.26 -10.53 58.59
C LEU A 28 -13.72 -10.19 58.91
N VAL A 29 -14.50 -9.80 57.89
CA VAL A 29 -15.94 -9.52 58.01
C VAL A 29 -16.69 -10.77 58.50
N HIS A 30 -16.44 -11.94 57.90
CA HIS A 30 -17.06 -13.20 58.32
C HIS A 30 -16.73 -13.53 59.79
N THR A 31 -15.48 -13.34 60.20
CA THR A 31 -15.03 -13.61 61.58
C THR A 31 -15.67 -12.65 62.58
N LEU A 32 -15.76 -11.36 62.24
CA LEU A 32 -16.45 -10.34 63.05
C LEU A 32 -17.93 -10.67 63.22
N VAL A 33 -18.62 -11.04 62.14
CA VAL A 33 -20.03 -11.49 62.18
C VAL A 33 -20.17 -12.72 63.09
N HIS A 34 -19.26 -13.69 62.99
CA HIS A 34 -19.33 -14.92 63.76
C HIS A 34 -19.07 -14.71 65.27
N ILE A 35 -18.18 -13.79 65.64
CA ILE A 35 -17.92 -13.41 67.05
C ILE A 35 -19.14 -12.70 67.66
N LEU A 36 -19.83 -11.86 66.88
CA LEU A 36 -21.02 -11.12 67.31
C LEU A 36 -22.24 -12.02 67.53
N PHE A 37 -22.41 -13.07 66.71
CA PHE A 37 -23.51 -14.03 66.87
C PHE A 37 -23.35 -14.95 68.08
N LYS A 38 -22.13 -15.08 68.64
CA LYS A 38 -21.81 -15.96 69.78
C LYS A 38 -21.88 -15.27 71.15
N ALA A 39 -22.16 -13.96 71.21
CA ALA A 39 -22.23 -13.19 72.46
C ALA A 39 -23.67 -13.19 73.02
N ASP A 40 -23.87 -13.86 74.16
CA ASP A 40 -25.18 -14.31 74.65
C ASP A 40 -25.83 -13.35 75.67
N LYS A 41 -26.01 -12.06 75.30
CA LYS A 41 -26.81 -11.11 76.09
C LYS A 41 -27.68 -10.19 75.21
N PRO A 42 -29.01 -10.10 75.44
CA PRO A 42 -29.96 -9.44 74.54
C PRO A 42 -29.77 -7.92 74.44
N THR A 43 -29.34 -7.24 75.52
CA THR A 43 -29.13 -5.79 75.55
C THR A 43 -27.86 -5.33 74.80
N ILE A 44 -26.91 -6.24 74.58
CA ILE A 44 -25.64 -5.96 73.87
C ILE A 44 -25.81 -6.12 72.35
N ARG A 45 -26.82 -6.88 71.89
CA ARG A 45 -27.12 -7.06 70.45
C ARG A 45 -27.51 -5.74 69.77
N GLN A 46 -28.41 -4.94 70.35
CA GLN A 46 -28.87 -3.70 69.70
C GLN A 46 -27.80 -2.62 69.60
N ILE A 47 -26.96 -2.45 70.64
CA ILE A 47 -25.91 -1.41 70.67
C ILE A 47 -24.71 -1.77 69.78
N ARG A 48 -24.43 -3.08 69.55
CA ARG A 48 -23.33 -3.54 68.68
C ARG A 48 -23.73 -3.81 67.23
N LEU A 49 -25.03 -3.92 66.92
CA LEU A 49 -25.52 -4.06 65.54
C LEU A 49 -25.52 -2.73 64.78
N ALA A 50 -25.74 -1.60 65.45
CA ALA A 50 -25.72 -0.27 64.82
C ALA A 50 -24.44 0.04 64.02
N PRO A 51 -23.21 -0.15 64.55
CA PRO A 51 -21.99 0.04 63.76
C PRO A 51 -21.84 -1.00 62.63
N LEU A 52 -22.43 -2.20 62.76
CA LEU A 52 -22.43 -3.20 61.69
C LEU A 52 -23.36 -2.84 60.54
N PHE A 53 -24.55 -2.31 60.83
CA PHE A 53 -25.44 -1.77 59.82
C PHE A 53 -24.82 -0.57 59.12
N LEU A 54 -24.10 0.28 59.85
CA LEU A 54 -23.38 1.42 59.28
C LEU A 54 -22.21 0.97 58.38
N LEU A 55 -21.43 -0.02 58.81
CA LEU A 55 -20.35 -0.64 57.99
C LEU A 55 -20.91 -1.39 56.78
N ALA A 56 -22.01 -2.14 56.93
CA ALA A 56 -22.66 -2.85 55.84
C ALA A 56 -23.33 -1.89 54.84
N ALA A 57 -23.78 -0.71 55.28
CA ALA A 57 -24.29 0.35 54.41
C ALA A 57 -23.17 1.16 53.73
N LEU A 58 -22.02 1.33 54.40
CA LEU A 58 -20.85 2.04 53.84
C LEU A 58 -20.00 1.17 52.91
N PHE A 59 -19.98 -0.15 53.08
CA PHE A 59 -19.18 -1.05 52.25
C PHE A 59 -19.55 -1.00 50.76
N PRO A 60 -20.83 -0.98 50.33
CA PRO A 60 -21.21 -0.77 48.94
C PRO A 60 -20.75 0.60 48.41
N ALA A 61 -20.85 1.66 49.21
CA ALA A 61 -20.42 3.00 48.82
C ALA A 61 -18.90 3.10 48.68
N MET A 62 -18.14 2.48 49.59
CA MET A 62 -16.68 2.38 49.51
C MET A 62 -16.24 1.48 48.37
N LEU A 63 -16.96 0.39 48.08
CA LEU A 63 -16.69 -0.48 46.94
C LEU A 63 -16.97 0.25 45.62
N LEU A 64 -18.06 1.01 45.52
CA LEU A 64 -18.36 1.85 44.36
C LEU A 64 -17.34 2.97 44.19
N ALA A 65 -16.95 3.64 45.27
CA ALA A 65 -15.89 4.66 45.24
C ALA A 65 -14.53 4.05 44.86
N TRP A 66 -14.24 2.84 45.32
CA TRP A 66 -13.02 2.10 44.98
C TRP A 66 -13.04 1.63 43.52
N LEU A 67 -14.17 1.12 43.00
CA LEU A 67 -14.34 0.75 41.60
C LEU A 67 -14.23 1.96 40.66
N HIS A 68 -14.76 3.11 41.07
CA HIS A 68 -14.59 4.38 40.36
C HIS A 68 -13.12 4.88 40.38
N TRP A 69 -12.43 4.77 41.52
CA TRP A 69 -11.04 5.20 41.65
C TRP A 69 -10.08 4.22 40.96
N SER A 70 -10.31 2.91 41.04
CA SER A 70 -9.42 1.88 40.49
C SER A 70 -9.45 1.79 38.96
N GLY A 71 -10.21 2.66 38.28
CA GLY A 71 -10.30 2.70 36.82
C GLY A 71 -11.02 1.50 36.20
N PHE A 72 -11.66 0.65 37.02
CA PHE A 72 -12.30 -0.60 36.58
C PHE A 72 -13.56 -0.36 35.74
N ALA A 73 -14.08 0.88 35.74
CA ALA A 73 -15.29 1.30 35.05
C ALA A 73 -15.08 2.57 34.20
N GLN A 74 -13.85 2.87 33.75
CA GLN A 74 -13.69 3.91 32.74
C GLN A 74 -14.08 3.34 31.38
N PRO A 75 -14.95 4.02 30.60
CA PRO A 75 -15.22 3.61 29.23
C PRO A 75 -13.89 3.61 28.46
N LEU A 76 -13.74 2.65 27.55
CA LEU A 76 -12.58 2.62 26.67
C LEU A 76 -12.47 3.94 25.93
N SER A 77 -11.23 4.40 25.70
CA SER A 77 -11.03 5.44 24.70
C SER A 77 -11.47 4.91 23.34
N TYR A 78 -11.81 5.80 22.41
CA TYR A 78 -12.20 5.41 21.05
C TYR A 78 -11.16 4.52 20.35
N LEU A 79 -9.87 4.81 20.51
CA LEU A 79 -8.80 3.92 20.03
C LEU A 79 -8.80 2.55 20.72
N GLY A 80 -9.21 2.51 21.99
CA GLY A 80 -9.36 1.28 22.77
C GLY A 80 -10.49 0.41 22.23
N GLU A 81 -11.61 1.02 21.84
CA GLU A 81 -12.73 0.32 21.18
C GLU A 81 -12.31 -0.28 19.84
N ILE A 82 -11.57 0.47 19.01
CA ILE A 82 -10.99 -0.03 17.73
C ILE A 82 -10.05 -1.22 17.97
N LYS A 83 -9.23 -1.17 19.02
CA LYS A 83 -8.33 -2.27 19.36
C LYS A 83 -9.04 -3.49 19.93
N GLU A 84 -10.12 -3.28 20.67
CA GLU A 84 -10.94 -4.37 21.22
C GLU A 84 -11.76 -5.04 20.11
N SER A 85 -12.31 -4.27 19.17
CA SER A 85 -13.01 -4.80 18.00
C SER A 85 -12.08 -5.56 17.05
N GLY A 86 -10.78 -5.23 17.07
CA GLY A 86 -9.79 -5.78 16.15
C GLY A 86 -9.89 -5.22 14.74
N LYS A 87 -10.70 -4.17 14.52
CA LYS A 87 -11.00 -3.63 13.19
C LYS A 87 -10.89 -2.10 13.15
N LEU A 88 -10.20 -1.60 12.14
CA LEU A 88 -10.16 -0.20 11.73
C LEU A 88 -10.99 -0.02 10.46
N VAL A 89 -12.19 0.56 10.59
CA VAL A 89 -13.09 0.83 9.47
C VAL A 89 -12.74 2.17 8.83
N VAL A 90 -12.46 2.16 7.53
CA VAL A 90 -11.94 3.29 6.78
C VAL A 90 -12.83 3.59 5.59
N ALA A 91 -13.36 4.81 5.53
CA ALA A 91 -14.05 5.28 4.33
C ALA A 91 -13.05 5.89 3.34
N THR A 92 -13.10 5.45 2.09
CA THR A 92 -12.26 5.94 1.01
C THR A 92 -13.05 5.98 -0.30
N ARG A 93 -12.41 6.26 -1.44
CA ARG A 93 -13.03 6.20 -2.76
C ARG A 93 -12.30 5.19 -3.65
N TYR A 94 -12.98 4.70 -4.67
CA TYR A 94 -12.33 3.89 -5.69
C TYR A 94 -11.39 4.76 -6.54
N GLY A 95 -10.17 4.29 -6.78
CA GLY A 95 -9.17 4.97 -7.59
C GLY A 95 -7.73 4.61 -7.20
N PRO A 96 -6.77 4.78 -8.12
CA PRO A 96 -5.39 4.37 -7.90
C PRO A 96 -4.64 5.18 -6.83
N THR A 97 -5.11 6.40 -6.54
CA THR A 97 -4.56 7.25 -5.48
C THR A 97 -5.16 6.94 -4.11
N THR A 98 -6.11 6.01 -4.04
CA THR A 98 -6.86 5.66 -2.83
C THR A 98 -6.95 4.15 -2.64
N TYR A 99 -7.95 3.51 -3.23
CA TYR A 99 -8.23 2.08 -3.14
C TYR A 99 -8.70 1.58 -4.51
N PHE A 100 -8.12 0.51 -5.02
CA PHE A 100 -8.62 -0.21 -6.19
C PHE A 100 -8.25 -1.69 -6.06
N ASN A 101 -8.88 -2.55 -6.87
CA ASN A 101 -8.47 -3.96 -6.94
C ASN A 101 -7.52 -4.14 -8.13
N GLY A 102 -6.26 -4.47 -7.84
CA GLY A 102 -5.29 -4.93 -8.82
C GLY A 102 -5.39 -6.46 -9.04
N PRO A 103 -4.52 -7.02 -9.89
CA PRO A 103 -4.51 -8.45 -10.22
C PRO A 103 -4.17 -9.32 -9.02
N ASP A 104 -3.39 -8.76 -8.10
CA ASP A 104 -2.88 -9.42 -6.90
C ASP A 104 -3.68 -9.01 -5.65
N GLY A 105 -4.84 -8.40 -5.84
CA GLY A 105 -5.74 -7.95 -4.76
C GLY A 105 -5.80 -6.43 -4.58
N PRO A 106 -6.36 -5.96 -3.45
CA PRO A 106 -6.51 -4.55 -3.16
C PRO A 106 -5.17 -3.79 -3.11
N ALA A 107 -5.15 -2.59 -3.66
CA ALA A 107 -3.98 -1.72 -3.73
C ALA A 107 -4.38 -0.24 -3.75
N GLY A 108 -3.40 0.65 -3.64
CA GLY A 108 -3.58 2.09 -3.77
C GLY A 108 -2.82 2.87 -2.70
N PHE A 109 -2.55 4.15 -2.96
CA PHE A 109 -1.74 4.94 -2.04
C PHE A 109 -2.36 5.05 -0.64
N GLU A 110 -3.67 5.34 -0.54
CA GLU A 110 -4.33 5.36 0.79
C GLU A 110 -4.48 3.96 1.36
N TYR A 111 -4.74 2.94 0.52
CA TYR A 111 -4.81 1.55 0.95
C TYR A 111 -3.53 1.14 1.68
N ASP A 112 -2.37 1.24 1.02
CA ASP A 112 -1.07 0.88 1.59
C ASP A 112 -0.76 1.68 2.87
N LEU A 113 -1.07 2.97 2.87
CA LEU A 113 -0.85 3.85 4.03
C LEU A 113 -1.75 3.45 5.22
N ILE A 114 -2.96 2.97 4.95
CA ILE A 114 -3.91 2.50 5.95
C ILE A 114 -3.55 1.11 6.46
N ILE A 115 -3.07 0.21 5.60
CA ILE A 115 -2.53 -1.09 6.02
C ILE A 115 -1.36 -0.88 6.99
N ASP A 116 -0.36 -0.06 6.62
CA ASP A 116 0.76 0.31 7.48
C ASP A 116 0.29 0.90 8.85
N PHE A 117 -0.83 1.62 8.85
CA PHE A 117 -1.40 2.19 10.07
C PHE A 117 -2.10 1.14 10.94
N ALA A 118 -2.97 0.32 10.34
CA ALA A 118 -3.73 -0.74 11.00
C ALA A 118 -2.79 -1.78 11.64
N GLU A 119 -1.76 -2.21 10.91
CA GLU A 119 -0.69 -3.08 11.44
C GLU A 119 -0.04 -2.47 12.68
N SER A 120 0.22 -1.16 12.67
CA SER A 120 0.83 -0.46 13.80
C SER A 120 -0.08 -0.33 15.02
N LEU A 121 -1.38 -0.53 14.83
CA LEU A 121 -2.37 -0.63 15.91
C LEU A 121 -2.58 -2.09 16.37
N GLY A 122 -2.22 -3.07 15.54
CA GLY A 122 -2.47 -4.49 15.75
C GLY A 122 -3.91 -4.90 15.43
N VAL A 123 -4.51 -4.28 14.41
CA VAL A 123 -5.91 -4.51 13.96
C VAL A 123 -5.96 -4.70 12.45
N GLU A 124 -7.04 -5.28 11.95
CA GLU A 124 -7.31 -5.40 10.51
C GLU A 124 -7.95 -4.12 9.97
N ALA A 125 -7.65 -3.75 8.72
CA ALA A 125 -8.31 -2.64 8.04
C ALA A 125 -9.53 -3.15 7.25
N GLU A 126 -10.66 -2.46 7.36
CA GLU A 126 -11.88 -2.71 6.60
C GLU A 126 -12.25 -1.45 5.82
N PHE A 127 -12.47 -1.55 4.50
CA PHE A 127 -12.69 -0.39 3.64
C PHE A 127 -14.16 -0.25 3.25
N ILE A 128 -14.69 0.97 3.36
CA ILE A 128 -16.01 1.37 2.88
C ILE A 128 -15.81 2.31 1.69
N ILE A 129 -16.43 1.96 0.56
CA ILE A 129 -16.39 2.74 -0.69
C ILE A 129 -17.83 3.23 -0.96
N PRO A 130 -18.19 4.46 -0.54
CA PRO A 130 -19.53 4.98 -0.75
C PRO A 130 -19.73 5.35 -2.24
N GLU A 131 -20.95 5.13 -2.74
CA GLU A 131 -21.33 5.50 -4.11
C GLU A 131 -21.29 7.02 -4.35
N ASN A 132 -21.60 7.81 -3.31
CA ASN A 132 -21.60 9.28 -3.40
C ASN A 132 -20.48 9.88 -2.54
N PHE A 133 -19.60 10.62 -3.20
CA PHE A 133 -18.43 11.24 -2.59
C PHE A 133 -18.78 12.37 -1.60
N GLU A 134 -19.80 13.18 -1.87
CA GLU A 134 -20.18 14.40 -1.12
C GLU A 134 -20.43 14.10 0.36
N ASN A 135 -20.85 12.87 0.69
CA ASN A 135 -21.18 12.44 2.04
C ASN A 135 -20.08 11.61 2.73
N THR A 136 -18.94 11.36 2.08
CA THR A 136 -17.89 10.45 2.61
C THR A 136 -17.37 10.92 3.97
N LEU A 137 -17.08 12.21 4.13
CA LEU A 137 -16.63 12.78 5.40
C LEU A 137 -17.68 12.65 6.51
N THR A 138 -18.97 12.57 6.18
CA THR A 138 -20.03 12.45 7.20
C THR A 138 -20.07 11.06 7.86
N LEU A 139 -19.47 10.05 7.23
CA LEU A 139 -19.47 8.67 7.74
C LEU A 139 -18.80 8.54 9.12
N VAL A 140 -17.78 9.35 9.40
CA VAL A 140 -17.17 9.38 10.75
C VAL A 140 -18.09 10.01 11.79
N ASN A 141 -18.96 10.94 11.41
CA ASN A 141 -19.94 11.52 12.33
C ASN A 141 -21.12 10.58 12.60
N LYS A 142 -21.50 9.76 11.60
CA LYS A 142 -22.49 8.69 11.71
C LYS A 142 -21.97 7.44 12.43
N GLU A 143 -20.68 7.39 12.74
CA GLU A 143 -20.01 6.23 13.35
C GLU A 143 -20.02 4.98 12.45
N GLU A 144 -20.21 5.17 11.14
CA GLU A 144 -20.10 4.11 10.13
C GLU A 144 -18.64 3.84 9.74
N ALA A 145 -17.76 4.83 9.91
CA ALA A 145 -16.31 4.69 9.72
C ALA A 145 -15.53 5.29 10.90
N ASN A 146 -14.34 4.76 11.17
CA ASN A 146 -13.43 5.30 12.18
C ASN A 146 -12.60 6.48 11.65
N LEU A 147 -12.24 6.44 10.37
CA LEU A 147 -11.51 7.50 9.67
C LEU A 147 -11.91 7.58 8.19
N VAL A 148 -11.67 8.73 7.57
CA VAL A 148 -11.81 8.95 6.13
C VAL A 148 -10.46 9.29 5.52
N ALA A 149 -10.08 8.59 4.46
CA ALA A 149 -8.81 8.75 3.74
C ALA A 149 -9.07 8.72 2.23
N THR A 150 -9.12 9.88 1.57
CA THR A 150 -9.63 10.00 0.19
C THR A 150 -8.64 10.63 -0.79
N SER A 151 -7.40 10.92 -0.38
CA SER A 151 -6.43 11.67 -1.17
C SER A 151 -6.95 13.03 -1.70
N ILE A 152 -7.97 13.60 -1.06
CA ILE A 152 -8.59 14.87 -1.48
C ILE A 152 -8.22 15.98 -0.49
N PRO A 153 -7.85 17.17 -0.99
CA PRO A 153 -7.43 18.26 -0.12
C PRO A 153 -8.60 18.75 0.73
N HIS A 154 -8.30 19.04 2.00
CA HIS A 154 -9.29 19.54 2.94
C HIS A 154 -9.44 21.06 2.85
N SER A 155 -10.63 21.55 3.15
CA SER A 155 -10.95 22.97 3.27
C SER A 155 -10.73 23.47 4.71
N PRO A 156 -10.59 24.80 4.91
CA PRO A 156 -10.57 25.38 6.25
C PRO A 156 -11.83 25.06 7.08
N ASP A 157 -12.98 24.86 6.43
CA ASP A 157 -14.24 24.51 7.10
C ASP A 157 -14.24 23.07 7.61
N ASP A 158 -13.50 22.16 6.97
CA ASP A 158 -13.38 20.77 7.43
C ASP A 158 -12.69 20.68 8.79
N ALA A 159 -11.71 21.55 9.08
CA ALA A 159 -11.07 21.63 10.40
C ALA A 159 -12.06 22.07 11.50
N ASN A 160 -13.13 22.79 11.14
CA ASN A 160 -14.19 23.18 12.07
C ASN A 160 -15.14 22.01 12.37
N MET A 161 -15.33 21.08 11.44
CA MET A 161 -16.27 19.97 11.56
C MET A 161 -15.63 18.65 12.00
N PHE A 162 -14.34 18.45 11.71
CA PHE A 162 -13.63 17.19 11.90
C PHE A 162 -12.32 17.37 12.68
N ASN A 163 -11.81 16.28 13.24
CA ASN A 163 -10.43 16.20 13.69
C ASN A 163 -9.58 15.76 12.49
N LEU A 164 -8.69 16.62 12.02
CA LEU A 164 -7.80 16.32 10.89
C LEU A 164 -6.46 15.78 11.40
N GLY A 165 -5.95 14.76 10.73
CA GLY A 165 -4.59 14.26 10.88
C GLY A 165 -3.55 15.27 10.41
N PRO A 166 -2.25 14.90 10.44
CA PRO A 166 -1.20 15.76 9.94
C PRO A 166 -1.18 15.75 8.40
N ASP A 167 -0.92 16.90 7.80
CA ASP A 167 -0.75 17.02 6.35
C ASP A 167 0.38 16.10 5.86
N TYR A 168 0.10 15.26 4.88
CA TYR A 168 1.07 14.29 4.35
C TYR A 168 1.41 14.46 2.87
N LEU A 169 0.58 15.17 2.12
CA LEU A 169 0.80 15.51 0.72
C LEU A 169 0.12 16.85 0.41
N GLU A 170 0.61 17.57 -0.59
CA GLU A 170 -0.06 18.74 -1.15
C GLU A 170 -0.45 18.45 -2.60
N VAL A 171 -1.67 18.83 -2.97
CA VAL A 171 -2.19 18.64 -4.32
C VAL A 171 -2.87 19.89 -4.85
N SER A 172 -2.72 20.12 -6.15
CA SER A 172 -3.37 21.20 -6.89
C SER A 172 -4.34 20.60 -7.91
N ARG A 173 -5.46 21.27 -8.17
CA ARG A 173 -6.39 20.93 -9.24
C ARG A 173 -5.86 21.45 -10.57
N LEU A 174 -5.80 20.58 -11.55
CA LEU A 174 -5.22 20.83 -12.86
C LEU A 174 -6.30 20.81 -13.93
N ILE A 175 -6.23 21.71 -14.90
CA ILE A 175 -6.87 21.48 -16.20
C ILE A 175 -5.87 20.73 -17.06
N VAL A 176 -6.28 19.56 -17.54
CA VAL A 176 -5.50 18.68 -18.41
C VAL A 176 -6.10 18.70 -19.81
N SER A 177 -5.23 18.68 -20.82
CA SER A 177 -5.60 18.69 -22.23
C SER A 177 -4.60 17.85 -23.04
N PHE A 178 -4.89 17.63 -24.33
CA PHE A 178 -3.95 16.97 -25.23
C PHE A 178 -2.63 17.77 -25.36
N GLU A 179 -1.53 17.06 -25.66
CA GLU A 179 -0.17 17.60 -25.58
C GLU A 179 0.15 18.71 -26.59
N ASP A 180 -0.72 19.01 -27.56
CA ASP A 180 -0.53 20.05 -28.57
C ASP A 180 -1.03 21.44 -28.11
N LYS A 181 -1.98 21.51 -27.17
CA LYS A 181 -2.67 22.75 -26.77
C LYS A 181 -1.74 23.72 -26.02
N LYS A 182 -1.86 25.03 -26.18
CA LYS A 182 -0.97 25.95 -25.43
C LYS A 182 -1.31 25.99 -23.94
N LYS A 183 -0.30 26.21 -23.08
CA LYS A 183 -0.55 26.57 -21.68
C LYS A 183 -1.43 27.82 -21.62
N ILE A 184 -2.45 27.77 -20.78
CA ILE A 184 -3.39 28.87 -20.55
C ILE A 184 -2.75 29.80 -19.53
N LYS A 185 -2.77 31.11 -19.77
CA LYS A 185 -2.21 32.09 -18.81
C LYS A 185 -3.27 32.57 -17.85
N GLU A 186 -4.47 32.81 -18.36
CA GLU A 186 -5.62 33.25 -17.58
C GLU A 186 -6.81 32.34 -17.89
N LEU A 187 -7.48 31.82 -16.86
CA LEU A 187 -8.61 30.91 -17.04
C LEU A 187 -9.74 31.51 -17.91
N LYS A 188 -9.88 32.84 -17.91
CA LYS A 188 -10.87 33.57 -18.73
C LYS A 188 -10.63 33.46 -20.23
N GLU A 189 -9.43 33.07 -20.67
CA GLU A 189 -9.09 32.81 -22.07
C GLU A 189 -9.72 31.51 -22.57
N LEU A 190 -9.99 30.57 -21.65
CA LEU A 190 -10.61 29.29 -21.94
C LEU A 190 -12.11 29.51 -22.25
N THR A 191 -12.43 29.55 -23.54
CA THR A 191 -13.77 29.89 -24.05
C THR A 191 -14.32 28.87 -25.07
N LYS A 192 -13.48 27.96 -25.57
CA LYS A 192 -13.83 26.99 -26.59
C LYS A 192 -13.26 25.61 -26.25
N GLY A 193 -13.95 24.58 -26.71
CA GLY A 193 -13.60 23.17 -26.52
C GLY A 193 -14.63 22.44 -25.65
N VAL A 194 -14.44 21.13 -25.54
CA VAL A 194 -15.29 20.25 -24.72
C VAL A 194 -14.58 19.97 -23.40
N LEU A 195 -15.05 20.61 -22.33
CA LEU A 195 -14.66 20.30 -20.95
C LEU A 195 -15.66 19.31 -20.35
N LYS A 196 -15.15 18.17 -19.85
CA LYS A 196 -15.93 17.22 -19.04
C LYS A 196 -15.32 17.02 -17.67
N VAL A 197 -16.18 16.84 -16.67
CA VAL A 197 -15.82 16.56 -15.27
C VAL A 197 -16.75 15.47 -14.73
N THR A 198 -16.27 14.66 -13.80
CA THR A 198 -17.11 13.70 -13.08
C THR A 198 -18.14 14.45 -12.23
N SER A 199 -19.40 14.00 -12.25
CA SER A 199 -20.49 14.62 -11.49
C SER A 199 -20.29 14.49 -9.98
N ASP A 200 -20.89 15.41 -9.21
CA ASP A 200 -20.95 15.36 -7.75
C ASP A 200 -19.57 15.30 -7.07
N THR A 201 -18.57 15.88 -7.73
CA THR A 201 -17.18 15.92 -7.23
C THR A 201 -16.81 17.30 -6.70
N SER A 202 -15.74 17.34 -5.88
CA SER A 202 -15.12 18.61 -5.48
C SER A 202 -14.61 19.42 -6.69
N HIS A 203 -14.38 18.77 -7.84
CA HIS A 203 -14.00 19.42 -9.08
C HIS A 203 -15.17 20.19 -9.71
N GLU A 204 -16.36 19.58 -9.77
CA GLU A 204 -17.57 20.27 -10.24
C GLU A 204 -17.94 21.46 -9.35
N ALA A 205 -17.94 21.27 -8.03
CA ALA A 205 -18.23 22.36 -7.09
C ALA A 205 -17.27 23.55 -7.25
N HIS A 206 -15.98 23.28 -7.52
CA HIS A 206 -15.00 24.33 -7.78
C HIS A 206 -15.24 25.02 -9.13
N LEU A 207 -15.62 24.27 -10.18
CA LEU A 207 -16.01 24.87 -11.46
C LEU A 207 -17.21 25.81 -11.34
N ASP A 208 -18.20 25.43 -10.52
CA ASP A 208 -19.35 26.28 -10.22
C ASP A 208 -18.96 27.59 -9.53
N GLN A 209 -18.00 27.55 -8.60
CA GLN A 209 -17.47 28.75 -7.96
C GLN A 209 -16.77 29.67 -8.97
N LEU A 210 -15.92 29.09 -9.84
CA LEU A 210 -15.20 29.83 -10.88
C LEU A 210 -16.12 30.42 -11.95
N LYS A 211 -17.23 29.75 -12.26
CA LYS A 211 -18.28 30.28 -13.14
C LYS A 211 -19.03 31.44 -12.49
N LYS A 212 -19.38 31.30 -11.20
CA LYS A 212 -20.05 32.37 -10.43
C LYS A 212 -19.16 33.61 -10.27
N SER A 213 -17.84 33.45 -10.11
CA SER A 213 -16.89 34.58 -10.06
C SER A 213 -16.61 35.20 -11.43
N GLY A 214 -16.98 34.53 -12.53
CA GLY A 214 -16.71 34.98 -13.90
C GLY A 214 -15.27 34.72 -14.37
N GLU A 215 -14.51 33.90 -13.64
CA GLU A 215 -13.15 33.49 -13.98
C GLU A 215 -13.12 32.38 -15.04
N LEU A 216 -14.12 31.49 -15.05
CA LEU A 216 -14.29 30.49 -16.09
C LEU A 216 -15.42 30.88 -17.04
N LYS A 217 -15.12 30.94 -18.35
CA LYS A 217 -16.11 31.22 -19.40
C LYS A 217 -16.53 29.98 -20.19
N LEU A 218 -15.70 28.93 -20.20
CA LEU A 218 -16.00 27.69 -20.90
C LEU A 218 -17.10 26.90 -20.17
N PRO A 219 -18.20 26.50 -20.85
CA PRO A 219 -19.15 25.58 -20.28
C PRO A 219 -18.57 24.16 -20.16
N TRP A 220 -18.96 23.42 -19.14
CA TRP A 220 -18.62 22.00 -18.99
C TRP A 220 -19.86 21.11 -19.10
N LYS A 221 -19.61 19.81 -19.28
CA LYS A 221 -20.61 18.74 -19.14
C LYS A 221 -20.18 17.82 -17.99
N THR A 222 -21.14 17.33 -17.24
CA THR A 222 -20.91 16.27 -16.26
C THR A 222 -20.90 14.90 -16.94
N ALA A 223 -20.23 13.94 -16.32
CA ALA A 223 -20.27 12.54 -16.69
C ALA A 223 -20.52 11.72 -15.42
N ASP A 224 -21.72 11.15 -15.32
CA ASP A 224 -22.19 10.52 -14.09
C ASP A 224 -21.61 9.11 -13.86
N GLU A 225 -21.17 8.46 -14.94
CA GLU A 225 -20.62 7.10 -14.94
C GLU A 225 -19.11 7.04 -15.23
N LEU A 226 -18.45 8.20 -15.39
CA LEU A 226 -17.04 8.25 -15.77
C LEU A 226 -16.18 8.81 -14.64
N ASP A 227 -15.24 8.01 -14.17
CA ASP A 227 -14.21 8.42 -13.23
C ASP A 227 -13.11 9.28 -13.90
N SER A 228 -12.20 9.80 -13.08
CA SER A 228 -11.08 10.62 -13.53
C SER A 228 -10.16 9.88 -14.50
N GLU A 229 -9.99 8.55 -14.36
CA GLU A 229 -9.22 7.73 -15.28
C GLU A 229 -9.82 7.80 -16.69
N ARG A 230 -11.12 7.52 -16.80
CA ARG A 230 -11.79 7.46 -18.09
C ARG A 230 -11.83 8.83 -18.76
N LEU A 231 -11.98 9.91 -18.00
CA LEU A 231 -11.91 11.27 -18.54
C LEU A 231 -10.50 11.61 -19.07
N LEU A 232 -9.43 11.21 -18.36
CA LEU A 232 -8.06 11.39 -18.83
C LEU A 232 -7.78 10.57 -20.09
N TYR A 233 -8.28 9.34 -20.17
CA TYR A 233 -8.23 8.54 -21.40
C TYR A 233 -8.90 9.27 -22.57
N LEU A 234 -10.10 9.84 -22.38
CA LEU A 234 -10.77 10.60 -23.44
C LEU A 234 -10.02 11.86 -23.87
N VAL A 235 -9.23 12.48 -22.98
CA VAL A 235 -8.32 13.57 -23.34
C VAL A 235 -7.14 13.04 -24.16
N ASN A 236 -6.55 11.92 -23.75
CA ASN A 236 -5.44 11.27 -24.47
C ASN A 236 -5.82 10.88 -25.90
N GLU A 237 -7.07 10.44 -26.11
CA GLU A 237 -7.63 10.06 -27.42
C GLU A 237 -8.23 11.24 -28.20
N GLU A 238 -8.04 12.48 -27.76
CA GLU A 238 -8.60 13.71 -28.36
C GLU A 238 -10.14 13.72 -28.50
N VAL A 239 -10.86 12.88 -27.74
CA VAL A 239 -12.34 12.83 -27.77
C VAL A 239 -12.96 14.01 -27.02
N ILE A 240 -12.30 14.48 -25.97
CA ILE A 240 -12.64 15.72 -25.26
C ILE A 240 -11.40 16.63 -25.17
N ASP A 241 -11.60 17.95 -25.18
CA ASP A 241 -10.47 18.88 -25.15
C ASP A 241 -9.88 19.02 -23.75
N TYR A 242 -10.72 18.98 -22.71
CA TYR A 242 -10.30 19.28 -21.34
C TYR A 242 -10.98 18.38 -20.31
N THR A 243 -10.24 18.09 -19.25
CA THR A 243 -10.80 17.60 -18.00
C THR A 243 -10.10 18.24 -16.80
N ILE A 244 -10.60 17.97 -15.59
CA ILE A 244 -10.02 18.42 -14.33
C ILE A 244 -9.68 17.21 -13.49
N VAL A 245 -8.46 17.21 -12.95
CA VAL A 245 -7.96 16.17 -12.05
C VAL A 245 -7.04 16.78 -11.00
N ASP A 246 -6.82 16.08 -9.90
CA ASP A 246 -5.82 16.49 -8.92
C ASP A 246 -4.39 16.12 -9.39
N SER A 247 -3.39 16.87 -8.93
CA SER A 247 -2.01 16.75 -9.42
C SER A 247 -1.39 15.38 -9.14
N ASN A 248 -1.80 14.70 -8.08
CA ASN A 248 -1.41 13.32 -7.76
C ASN A 248 -2.06 12.29 -8.70
N GLU A 249 -3.31 12.49 -9.11
CA GLU A 249 -3.95 11.66 -10.14
C GLU A 249 -3.31 11.88 -11.50
N TYR A 250 -3.07 13.14 -11.88
CA TYR A 250 -2.34 13.47 -13.11
C TYR A 250 -0.95 12.83 -13.10
N ALA A 251 -0.22 12.93 -11.99
CA ALA A 251 1.07 12.28 -11.81
C ALA A 251 1.03 10.77 -12.00
N TYR A 252 0.01 10.11 -11.45
CA TYR A 252 -0.20 8.69 -11.61
C TYR A 252 -0.48 8.32 -13.08
N PHE A 253 -1.48 8.96 -13.70
CA PHE A 253 -1.96 8.61 -15.03
C PHE A 253 -1.08 9.10 -16.19
N ASN A 254 -0.23 10.12 -15.98
CA ASN A 254 0.74 10.57 -16.98
C ASN A 254 1.79 9.50 -17.32
N ARG A 255 1.79 8.37 -16.60
CA ARG A 255 2.55 7.17 -16.99
C ARG A 255 1.88 6.39 -18.12
N TYR A 256 0.56 6.26 -18.07
CA TYR A 256 -0.23 5.45 -18.99
C TYR A 256 -0.69 6.26 -20.20
N PHE A 257 -1.04 7.53 -19.98
CA PHE A 257 -1.50 8.46 -20.99
C PHE A 257 -0.42 9.52 -21.23
N GLN A 258 0.34 9.37 -22.32
CA GLN A 258 1.47 10.25 -22.63
C GLN A 258 1.07 11.48 -23.44
N ASN A 259 -0.07 11.42 -24.15
CA ASN A 259 -0.49 12.49 -25.05
C ASN A 259 -1.28 13.59 -24.33
N MET A 260 -1.12 13.69 -23.01
CA MET A 260 -1.80 14.69 -22.20
C MET A 260 -0.81 15.59 -21.46
N LYS A 261 -1.25 16.80 -21.16
CA LYS A 261 -0.49 17.76 -20.37
C LYS A 261 -1.36 18.66 -19.52
N GLN A 262 -0.81 19.07 -18.39
CA GLN A 262 -1.33 20.19 -17.62
C GLN A 262 -1.24 21.50 -18.42
N VAL A 263 -2.40 22.13 -18.66
CA VAL A 263 -2.49 23.43 -19.35
C VAL A 263 -2.78 24.59 -18.41
N TYR A 264 -3.33 24.32 -17.22
CA TYR A 264 -3.61 25.34 -16.19
C TYR A 264 -3.64 24.71 -14.79
N GLU A 265 -3.32 25.50 -13.77
CA GLU A 265 -3.43 25.14 -12.35
C GLU A 265 -4.50 26.02 -11.70
N LEU A 266 -5.60 25.41 -11.23
CA LEU A 266 -6.80 26.13 -10.79
C LEU A 266 -6.64 26.76 -9.39
N ASN A 267 -5.79 26.19 -8.55
CA ASN A 267 -5.57 26.60 -7.19
C ASN A 267 -4.12 26.32 -6.80
N LYS A 268 -3.63 27.06 -5.80
CA LYS A 268 -2.35 26.71 -5.16
C LYS A 268 -2.44 25.32 -4.53
N PRO A 269 -1.31 24.61 -4.37
CA PRO A 269 -1.27 23.34 -3.66
C PRO A 269 -1.99 23.42 -2.31
N GLN A 270 -2.88 22.45 -2.06
CA GLN A 270 -3.66 22.33 -0.84
C GLN A 270 -3.29 21.02 -0.12
N PRO A 271 -3.23 21.04 1.22
CA PRO A 271 -2.85 19.86 1.98
C PRO A 271 -3.96 18.80 2.02
N ILE A 272 -3.53 17.53 2.00
CA ILE A 272 -4.38 16.36 2.26
C ILE A 272 -4.12 15.88 3.68
N ALA A 273 -5.20 15.56 4.40
CA ALA A 273 -5.16 14.96 5.72
C ALA A 273 -6.30 13.95 5.89
N TRP A 274 -6.08 12.91 6.71
CA TRP A 274 -7.15 12.01 7.12
C TRP A 274 -8.13 12.72 8.05
N ALA A 275 -9.41 12.47 7.89
CA ALA A 275 -10.46 13.05 8.72
C ALA A 275 -11.02 12.02 9.72
N MET A 276 -11.27 12.47 10.95
CA MET A 276 -11.86 11.69 12.03
C MET A 276 -12.99 12.48 12.68
N LYS A 277 -13.87 11.79 13.40
CA LYS A 277 -14.94 12.41 14.18
C LYS A 277 -14.37 13.46 15.14
N LYS A 278 -15.00 14.64 15.15
CA LYS A 278 -14.66 15.69 16.11
C LYS A 278 -15.19 15.30 17.49
N SER A 279 -14.27 14.98 18.40
CA SER A 279 -14.58 14.50 19.75
C SER A 279 -13.61 15.08 20.79
N ARG A 280 -14.02 15.05 22.06
CA ARG A 280 -13.11 15.31 23.20
C ARG A 280 -12.08 14.20 23.35
N ASP A 281 -12.43 12.98 22.96
CA ASP A 281 -11.47 11.89 22.86
C ASP A 281 -10.57 12.13 21.63
N GLN A 282 -9.26 12.19 21.89
CA GLN A 282 -8.22 12.48 20.91
C GLN A 282 -7.26 11.29 20.75
N SER A 283 -7.64 10.11 21.25
CA SER A 283 -6.80 8.90 21.27
C SER A 283 -6.44 8.43 19.85
N LEU A 284 -7.43 8.34 18.95
CA LEU A 284 -7.18 7.97 17.54
C LEU A 284 -6.33 9.02 16.82
N LEU A 285 -6.65 10.32 16.95
CA LEU A 285 -5.85 11.40 16.35
C LEU A 285 -4.39 11.37 16.83
N LYS A 286 -4.15 11.12 18.12
CA LYS A 286 -2.79 10.96 18.66
C LYS A 286 -2.07 9.75 18.06
N ALA A 287 -2.77 8.64 17.81
CA ALA A 287 -2.20 7.49 17.15
C ALA A 287 -1.82 7.79 15.68
N VAL A 288 -2.72 8.45 14.94
CA VAL A 288 -2.46 8.92 13.56
C VAL A 288 -1.25 9.86 13.52
N ASN A 289 -1.18 10.85 14.42
CA ASN A 289 -0.02 11.76 14.50
C ASN A 289 1.29 11.02 14.79
N LYS A 290 1.26 10.04 15.70
CA LYS A 290 2.43 9.21 16.01
C LYS A 290 2.85 8.34 14.83
N PHE A 291 1.89 7.78 14.10
CA PHE A 291 2.10 7.00 12.90
C PHE A 291 2.80 7.83 11.81
N PHE A 292 2.22 8.97 11.42
CA PHE A 292 2.80 9.85 10.41
C PHE A 292 4.19 10.37 10.80
N LYS A 293 4.42 10.68 12.08
CA LYS A 293 5.76 11.05 12.55
C LYS A 293 6.78 9.92 12.33
N ARG A 294 6.39 8.66 12.59
CA ARG A 294 7.23 7.48 12.36
C ARG A 294 7.53 7.28 10.88
N ILE A 295 6.52 7.23 10.02
CA ILE A 295 6.70 6.94 8.58
C ILE A 295 7.39 8.08 7.81
N LYS A 296 7.27 9.32 8.29
CA LYS A 296 8.07 10.45 7.79
C LYS A 296 9.54 10.29 8.20
N SER A 297 9.80 9.92 9.45
CA SER A 297 11.17 9.80 9.97
C SER A 297 11.97 8.63 9.41
N ASN A 298 11.31 7.52 9.05
CA ASN A 298 11.97 6.35 8.49
C ASN A 298 11.94 6.31 6.95
N GLY A 299 11.31 7.31 6.30
CA GLY A 299 11.27 7.44 4.85
C GLY A 299 10.21 6.60 4.14
N ARG A 300 9.33 5.88 4.87
CA ARG A 300 8.25 5.07 4.29
C ARG A 300 7.22 5.92 3.52
N LEU A 301 6.85 7.09 4.05
CA LEU A 301 5.92 7.98 3.34
C LEU A 301 6.49 8.41 1.98
N GLU A 302 7.77 8.74 1.93
CA GLU A 302 8.44 9.14 0.69
C GLU A 302 8.55 7.96 -0.29
N GLN A 303 8.73 6.72 0.19
CA GLN A 303 8.67 5.51 -0.66
C GLN A 303 7.28 5.35 -1.30
N LEU A 304 6.21 5.46 -0.52
CA LEU A 304 4.84 5.38 -1.04
C LEU A 304 4.56 6.51 -2.04
N VAL A 305 4.94 7.75 -1.70
CA VAL A 305 4.81 8.89 -2.62
C VAL A 305 5.59 8.65 -3.91
N GLN A 306 6.78 8.04 -3.83
CA GLN A 306 7.55 7.74 -5.02
C GLN A 306 6.85 6.70 -5.90
N ARG A 307 6.42 5.58 -5.30
CA ARG A 307 5.71 4.48 -5.98
C ARG A 307 4.45 4.97 -6.71
N TYR A 308 3.65 5.79 -6.05
CA TYR A 308 2.36 6.23 -6.60
C TYR A 308 2.41 7.55 -7.40
N TYR A 309 3.40 8.42 -7.18
CA TYR A 309 3.37 9.77 -7.76
C TYR A 309 4.67 10.23 -8.44
N GLN A 310 5.84 9.65 -8.15
CA GLN A 310 7.11 10.17 -8.68
C GLN A 310 7.79 9.23 -9.69
N HIS A 311 7.30 9.30 -10.93
CA HIS A 311 7.92 8.69 -12.11
C HIS A 311 7.94 9.61 -13.36
N ILE A 312 7.66 10.90 -13.19
CA ILE A 312 7.05 11.73 -14.24
C ILE A 312 7.98 12.20 -15.36
N ASP A 313 9.29 12.31 -15.19
CA ASP A 313 10.06 13.06 -16.22
C ASP A 313 10.82 12.22 -17.25
N LYS A 314 10.91 10.89 -17.10
CA LYS A 314 11.71 10.07 -18.03
C LYS A 314 10.91 9.30 -19.07
N LEU A 315 9.61 9.08 -18.90
CA LEU A 315 8.80 8.38 -19.91
C LEU A 315 8.77 9.12 -21.25
N LYS A 316 8.86 10.46 -21.25
CA LYS A 316 9.00 11.26 -22.48
C LYS A 316 10.33 11.05 -23.23
N GLU A 317 11.36 10.53 -22.55
CA GLU A 317 12.61 10.10 -23.20
C GLU A 317 12.51 8.66 -23.75
N PHE A 318 11.47 7.91 -23.35
CA PHE A 318 11.16 6.58 -23.88
C PHE A 318 10.10 6.68 -24.98
N ASP A 319 10.33 5.97 -26.08
CA ASP A 319 9.31 5.76 -27.10
C ASP A 319 8.30 4.71 -26.58
N THR A 320 7.30 5.18 -25.84
CA THR A 320 6.21 4.36 -25.30
C THR A 320 5.38 3.71 -26.40
N ASP A 321 5.27 4.35 -27.58
CA ASP A 321 4.57 3.79 -28.73
C ASP A 321 5.28 2.53 -29.23
N THR A 322 6.61 2.59 -29.32
CA THR A 322 7.43 1.42 -29.64
C THR A 322 7.32 0.33 -28.56
N PHE A 323 7.21 0.70 -27.28
CA PHE A 323 6.95 -0.26 -26.20
C PHE A 323 5.62 -0.96 -26.40
N TRP A 324 4.52 -0.22 -26.53
CA TRP A 324 3.18 -0.80 -26.69
C TRP A 324 3.06 -1.64 -27.95
N LYS A 325 3.62 -1.18 -29.08
CA LYS A 325 3.71 -1.97 -30.30
C LYS A 325 4.41 -3.31 -30.06
N ARG A 326 5.46 -3.36 -29.24
CA ARG A 326 6.15 -4.61 -28.91
C ARG A 326 5.39 -5.46 -27.90
N VAL A 327 4.64 -4.84 -26.99
CA VAL A 327 3.72 -5.56 -26.09
C VAL A 327 2.69 -6.32 -26.92
N GLU A 328 2.23 -5.76 -28.04
CA GLU A 328 1.28 -6.43 -28.93
C GLU A 328 1.95 -7.42 -29.89
N THR A 329 3.14 -7.10 -30.40
CA THR A 329 3.77 -7.85 -31.51
C THR A 329 4.87 -8.83 -31.11
N ARG A 330 5.38 -8.78 -29.88
CA ARG A 330 6.51 -9.63 -29.43
C ARG A 330 6.28 -10.30 -28.09
N LEU A 331 5.70 -9.60 -27.10
CA LEU A 331 5.48 -10.20 -25.79
C LEU A 331 4.65 -11.50 -25.84
N PRO A 332 3.63 -11.67 -26.71
CA PRO A 332 2.86 -12.91 -26.78
C PRO A 332 3.71 -14.15 -27.10
N ASP A 333 4.80 -14.00 -27.88
CA ASP A 333 5.71 -15.10 -28.23
C ASP A 333 6.47 -15.65 -27.01
N PHE A 334 6.58 -14.86 -25.94
CA PHE A 334 7.34 -15.19 -24.73
C PHE A 334 6.47 -15.25 -23.46
N TYR A 335 5.19 -14.89 -23.56
CA TYR A 335 4.29 -14.76 -22.42
C TYR A 335 4.26 -16.04 -21.57
N ALA A 336 3.99 -17.20 -22.19
CA ALA A 336 3.98 -18.49 -21.50
C ALA A 336 5.31 -18.78 -20.79
N MET A 337 6.46 -18.46 -21.40
CA MET A 337 7.76 -18.70 -20.78
C MET A 337 8.00 -17.80 -19.57
N PHE A 338 7.53 -16.54 -19.62
CA PHE A 338 7.59 -15.63 -18.48
C PHE A 338 6.68 -16.09 -17.35
N THR A 339 5.43 -16.47 -17.64
CA THR A 339 4.47 -16.91 -16.62
C THR A 339 4.86 -18.23 -15.99
N GLU A 340 5.26 -19.23 -16.78
CA GLU A 340 5.71 -20.54 -16.26
C GLU A 340 6.98 -20.39 -15.39
N THR A 341 7.95 -19.57 -15.83
CA THR A 341 9.15 -19.30 -15.03
C THR A 341 8.79 -18.52 -13.76
N ALA A 342 7.91 -17.52 -13.86
CA ALA A 342 7.46 -16.73 -12.73
C ALA A 342 6.79 -17.62 -11.66
N GLU A 343 5.91 -18.53 -12.07
CA GLU A 343 5.27 -19.50 -11.18
C GLU A 343 6.29 -20.47 -10.55
N GLU A 344 7.22 -21.03 -11.33
CA GLU A 344 8.26 -21.96 -10.82
C GLU A 344 9.16 -21.31 -9.75
N TYR A 345 9.45 -20.01 -9.89
CA TYR A 345 10.40 -19.29 -9.06
C TYR A 345 9.75 -18.30 -8.08
N GLU A 346 8.42 -18.32 -7.94
CA GLU A 346 7.64 -17.38 -7.11
C GLU A 346 7.95 -15.90 -7.43
N LEU A 347 8.13 -15.55 -8.70
CA LEU A 347 8.40 -14.18 -9.15
C LEU A 347 7.19 -13.59 -9.88
N ASP A 348 7.15 -12.26 -10.01
CA ASP A 348 6.18 -11.62 -10.89
C ASP A 348 6.61 -11.71 -12.36
N TRP A 349 5.76 -12.28 -13.22
CA TRP A 349 6.04 -12.44 -14.65
C TRP A 349 6.20 -11.09 -15.36
N ARG A 350 5.48 -10.06 -14.93
CA ARG A 350 5.56 -8.69 -15.49
C ARG A 350 6.91 -8.07 -15.15
N LEU A 351 7.47 -8.36 -13.97
CA LEU A 351 8.82 -7.91 -13.59
C LEU A 351 9.88 -8.57 -14.47
N LEU A 352 9.79 -9.90 -14.68
CA LEU A 352 10.68 -10.61 -15.59
C LEU A 352 10.57 -10.10 -17.03
N ALA A 353 9.34 -9.85 -17.50
CA ALA A 353 9.09 -9.27 -18.81
C ALA A 353 9.66 -7.86 -18.94
N ALA A 354 9.51 -7.00 -17.93
CA ALA A 354 10.06 -5.66 -17.89
C ALA A 354 11.60 -5.67 -17.96
N VAL A 355 12.26 -6.57 -17.22
CA VAL A 355 13.71 -6.80 -17.31
C VAL A 355 14.08 -7.21 -18.74
N GLY A 356 13.39 -8.19 -19.32
CA GLY A 356 13.64 -8.65 -20.70
C GLY A 356 13.45 -7.55 -21.75
N TYR A 357 12.51 -6.63 -21.53
CA TYR A 357 12.31 -5.48 -22.40
C TYR A 357 13.48 -4.50 -22.30
N GLN A 358 13.88 -4.13 -21.07
CA GLN A 358 15.01 -3.24 -20.83
C GLN A 358 16.31 -3.82 -21.40
N GLU A 359 16.50 -5.14 -21.35
CA GLU A 359 17.72 -5.80 -21.80
C GLU A 359 17.81 -5.92 -23.32
N SER A 360 16.75 -6.36 -23.99
CA SER A 360 16.81 -6.70 -25.42
C SER A 360 15.62 -6.22 -26.24
N HIS A 361 14.64 -5.56 -25.62
CA HIS A 361 13.32 -5.31 -26.21
C HIS A 361 12.67 -6.62 -26.70
N TRP A 362 12.78 -7.66 -25.86
CA TRP A 362 12.36 -9.04 -26.15
C TRP A 362 12.94 -9.60 -27.45
N ASN A 363 14.21 -9.32 -27.73
CA ASN A 363 14.92 -9.90 -28.88
C ASN A 363 15.83 -11.05 -28.41
N PRO A 364 15.45 -12.32 -28.63
CA PRO A 364 16.23 -13.46 -28.15
C PRO A 364 17.59 -13.62 -28.85
N LYS A 365 17.78 -12.95 -29.99
CA LYS A 365 19.04 -12.96 -30.76
C LYS A 365 19.90 -11.73 -30.48
N ALA A 366 19.57 -10.91 -29.49
CA ALA A 366 20.35 -9.73 -29.17
C ALA A 366 21.78 -10.09 -28.73
N VAL A 367 22.75 -9.29 -29.18
CA VAL A 367 24.17 -9.42 -28.86
C VAL A 367 24.75 -8.04 -28.64
N SER A 368 25.36 -7.81 -27.47
CA SER A 368 26.04 -6.56 -27.16
C SER A 368 27.50 -6.56 -27.65
N PRO A 369 28.12 -5.37 -27.83
CA PRO A 369 29.56 -5.26 -28.08
C PRO A 369 30.42 -5.86 -26.96
N THR A 370 29.89 -5.96 -25.74
CA THR A 370 30.57 -6.53 -24.56
C THR A 370 30.38 -8.05 -24.43
N GLY A 371 29.73 -8.70 -25.40
CA GLY A 371 29.58 -10.17 -25.46
C GLY A 371 28.43 -10.76 -24.64
N VAL A 372 27.57 -9.88 -24.12
CA VAL A 372 26.31 -10.23 -23.47
C VAL A 372 25.29 -10.62 -24.55
N LYS A 373 24.44 -11.63 -24.31
CA LYS A 373 23.56 -12.21 -25.33
C LYS A 373 22.21 -12.62 -24.78
N GLY A 374 21.23 -12.67 -25.66
CA GLY A 374 19.93 -13.28 -25.39
C GLY A 374 18.87 -12.30 -24.97
N LEU A 375 17.67 -12.85 -24.71
CA LEU A 375 16.49 -12.09 -24.34
C LEU A 375 16.72 -11.30 -23.04
N MET A 376 17.37 -11.93 -22.06
CA MET A 376 17.67 -11.34 -20.75
C MET A 376 19.12 -10.83 -20.62
N MET A 377 19.86 -10.77 -21.73
CA MET A 377 21.25 -10.27 -21.77
C MET A 377 22.13 -10.84 -20.65
N LEU A 378 22.35 -12.16 -20.67
CA LEU A 378 23.21 -12.82 -19.69
C LEU A 378 24.68 -12.84 -20.16
N THR A 379 25.60 -12.61 -19.23
CA THR A 379 27.03 -12.80 -19.49
C THR A 379 27.36 -14.30 -19.61
N ASN A 380 28.52 -14.64 -20.19
CA ASN A 380 29.01 -16.03 -20.18
C ASN A 380 29.25 -16.56 -18.75
N ALA A 381 29.74 -15.71 -17.84
CA ALA A 381 30.01 -16.09 -16.45
C ALA A 381 28.70 -16.37 -15.72
N THR A 382 27.71 -15.49 -15.89
CA THR A 382 26.36 -15.65 -15.34
C THR A 382 25.71 -16.93 -15.87
N ALA A 383 25.74 -17.17 -17.19
CA ALA A 383 25.16 -18.38 -17.77
C ALA A 383 25.73 -19.68 -17.20
N LYS A 384 27.04 -19.72 -16.91
CA LYS A 384 27.68 -20.85 -16.22
C LYS A 384 27.19 -20.98 -14.78
N GLN A 385 27.10 -19.86 -14.06
CA GLN A 385 26.61 -19.83 -12.67
C GLN A 385 25.17 -20.35 -12.55
N VAL A 386 24.28 -19.92 -13.44
CA VAL A 386 22.86 -20.35 -13.44
C VAL A 386 22.59 -21.62 -14.26
N LYS A 387 23.65 -22.28 -14.72
CA LYS A 387 23.64 -23.60 -15.38
C LYS A 387 22.81 -23.66 -16.66
N ILE A 388 22.84 -22.61 -17.50
CA ILE A 388 22.22 -22.61 -18.83
C ILE A 388 23.25 -22.85 -19.94
N ARG A 389 22.84 -23.51 -21.02
CA ARG A 389 23.72 -23.92 -22.12
C ARG A 389 23.70 -22.94 -23.28
N ASP A 390 22.53 -22.42 -23.61
CA ASP A 390 22.34 -21.49 -24.72
C ASP A 390 21.64 -20.21 -24.24
N ARG A 391 22.37 -19.09 -24.26
CA ARG A 391 21.86 -17.77 -23.88
C ARG A 391 20.87 -17.19 -24.90
N THR A 392 20.88 -17.67 -26.14
CA THR A 392 19.99 -17.20 -27.21
C THR A 392 18.69 -18.00 -27.34
N ASN A 393 18.59 -19.10 -26.59
CA ASN A 393 17.32 -19.79 -26.39
C ASN A 393 16.46 -18.98 -25.40
N PRO A 394 15.24 -18.52 -25.79
CA PRO A 394 14.43 -17.63 -24.96
C PRO A 394 14.11 -18.21 -23.58
N ALA A 395 13.62 -19.46 -23.52
CA ALA A 395 13.28 -20.14 -22.27
C ALA A 395 14.49 -20.23 -21.33
N GLN A 396 15.64 -20.72 -21.82
CA GLN A 396 16.87 -20.76 -21.00
C GLN A 396 17.34 -19.36 -20.57
N SER A 397 17.17 -18.34 -21.42
CA SER A 397 17.54 -16.97 -21.08
C SER A 397 16.67 -16.43 -19.93
N ILE A 398 15.35 -16.64 -20.00
CA ILE A 398 14.37 -16.22 -18.98
C ILE A 398 14.61 -16.97 -17.66
N THR A 399 14.65 -18.30 -17.69
CA THR A 399 14.94 -19.12 -16.49
C THR A 399 16.30 -18.79 -15.87
N GLY A 400 17.33 -18.57 -16.70
CA GLY A 400 18.65 -18.18 -16.22
C GLY A 400 18.65 -16.83 -15.50
N ALA A 401 17.88 -15.86 -16.01
CA ALA A 401 17.74 -14.56 -15.37
C ALA A 401 16.97 -14.65 -14.05
N ALA A 402 15.87 -15.41 -13.99
CA ALA A 402 15.12 -15.64 -12.76
C ALA A 402 16.01 -16.23 -11.65
N ARG A 403 16.78 -17.28 -11.97
CA ARG A 403 17.76 -17.87 -11.04
C ARG A 403 18.83 -16.87 -10.60
N TYR A 404 19.28 -16.01 -11.50
CA TYR A 404 20.30 -15.01 -11.16
C TYR A 404 19.74 -13.90 -10.27
N ILE A 405 18.50 -13.46 -10.53
CA ILE A 405 17.76 -12.48 -9.70
C ILE A 405 17.59 -13.04 -8.29
N LEU A 406 17.11 -14.27 -8.13
CA LEU A 406 16.95 -14.90 -6.82
C LEU A 406 18.30 -15.05 -6.10
N TRP A 407 19.34 -15.47 -6.81
CA TRP A 407 20.68 -15.54 -6.22
C TRP A 407 21.15 -14.16 -5.73
N LEU A 408 20.93 -13.10 -6.50
CA LEU A 408 21.26 -11.73 -6.09
C LEU A 408 20.46 -11.30 -4.86
N MET A 409 19.16 -11.58 -4.80
CA MET A 409 18.30 -11.31 -3.64
C MET A 409 18.83 -11.99 -2.37
N GLU A 410 19.28 -13.24 -2.48
CA GLU A 410 19.87 -14.00 -1.37
C GLU A 410 21.18 -13.38 -0.84
N GLN A 411 21.97 -12.73 -1.69
CA GLN A 411 23.21 -12.07 -1.27
C GLN A 411 22.98 -10.72 -0.58
N LEU A 412 21.76 -10.17 -0.67
CA LEU A 412 21.44 -8.88 -0.04
C LEU A 412 21.10 -9.07 1.45
N PRO A 413 21.34 -8.05 2.30
CA PRO A 413 21.02 -8.15 3.71
C PRO A 413 19.53 -8.39 3.97
N GLU A 414 19.24 -9.22 4.97
CA GLU A 414 17.89 -9.44 5.48
C GLU A 414 17.25 -8.18 6.09
N SER A 415 18.04 -7.14 6.38
CA SER A 415 17.54 -5.86 6.89
C SER A 415 16.84 -5.01 5.83
N LEU A 416 17.00 -5.33 4.55
CA LEU A 416 16.23 -4.68 3.48
C LEU A 416 14.77 -5.10 3.59
N ASN A 417 13.86 -4.13 3.48
CA ASN A 417 12.47 -4.47 3.17
C ASN A 417 12.38 -5.04 1.74
N GLU A 418 11.28 -5.72 1.47
CA GLU A 418 11.07 -6.49 0.25
C GLU A 418 11.09 -5.62 -1.01
N GLU A 419 10.48 -4.43 -0.95
CA GLU A 419 10.46 -3.48 -2.06
C GLU A 419 11.88 -2.98 -2.41
N ASP A 420 12.65 -2.55 -1.40
CA ASP A 420 14.04 -2.15 -1.58
C ASP A 420 14.89 -3.34 -2.07
N LYS A 421 14.64 -4.56 -1.61
CA LYS A 421 15.37 -5.76 -2.03
C LYS A 421 15.27 -5.99 -3.55
N VAL A 422 14.09 -5.75 -4.15
CA VAL A 422 13.90 -5.80 -5.60
C VAL A 422 14.76 -4.73 -6.30
N TRP A 423 14.70 -3.47 -5.85
CA TRP A 423 15.45 -2.37 -6.51
C TRP A 423 16.97 -2.54 -6.41
N PHE A 424 17.45 -3.00 -5.26
CA PHE A 424 18.85 -3.34 -5.08
C PHE A 424 19.24 -4.51 -5.98
N THR A 425 18.40 -5.53 -6.10
CA THR A 425 18.65 -6.67 -6.98
C THR A 425 18.78 -6.24 -8.44
N LEU A 426 17.87 -5.41 -8.94
CA LEU A 426 17.92 -4.90 -10.31
C LEU A 426 19.17 -4.01 -10.55
N ALA A 427 19.54 -3.18 -9.58
CA ALA A 427 20.79 -2.42 -9.65
C ALA A 427 22.00 -3.36 -9.70
N ALA A 428 22.05 -4.39 -8.86
CA ALA A 428 23.11 -5.39 -8.87
C ALA A 428 23.13 -6.25 -10.14
N TYR A 429 21.98 -6.51 -10.76
CA TYR A 429 21.88 -7.19 -12.05
C TYR A 429 22.63 -6.39 -13.13
N ASN A 430 22.44 -5.06 -13.14
CA ASN A 430 23.06 -4.16 -14.11
C ASN A 430 24.54 -3.86 -13.83
N VAL A 431 24.87 -3.41 -12.62
CA VAL A 431 26.22 -2.91 -12.28
C VAL A 431 27.09 -3.93 -11.55
N GLY A 432 26.51 -5.06 -11.14
CA GLY A 432 27.17 -6.08 -10.32
C GLY A 432 27.04 -5.81 -8.81
N LEU A 433 26.87 -6.89 -8.05
CA LEU A 433 26.68 -6.86 -6.59
C LEU A 433 27.79 -6.10 -5.85
N GLY A 434 29.05 -6.28 -6.24
CA GLY A 434 30.18 -5.61 -5.57
C GLY A 434 30.09 -4.09 -5.62
N HIS A 435 29.72 -3.53 -6.77
CA HIS A 435 29.58 -2.08 -6.93
C HIS A 435 28.33 -1.54 -6.22
N LEU A 436 27.25 -2.31 -6.16
CA LEU A 436 26.10 -1.95 -5.32
C LEU A 436 26.49 -1.90 -3.82
N LEU A 437 27.26 -2.89 -3.35
CA LEU A 437 27.74 -2.90 -1.96
C LEU A 437 28.67 -1.71 -1.68
N ASP A 438 29.52 -1.32 -2.63
CA ASP A 438 30.32 -0.09 -2.54
C ASP A 438 29.42 1.16 -2.40
N ALA A 439 28.34 1.25 -3.18
CA ALA A 439 27.39 2.36 -3.05
C ALA A 439 26.74 2.41 -1.67
N ARG A 440 26.35 1.27 -1.09
CA ARG A 440 25.85 1.18 0.30
C ARG A 440 26.87 1.65 1.32
N VAL A 441 28.15 1.31 1.13
CA VAL A 441 29.24 1.81 1.99
C VAL A 441 29.35 3.32 1.91
N LEU A 442 29.26 3.91 0.70
CA LEU A 442 29.25 5.35 0.53
C LEU A 442 28.02 5.99 1.21
N THR A 443 26.84 5.40 1.07
CA THR A 443 25.60 5.88 1.71
C THR A 443 25.72 5.90 3.22
N LYS A 444 26.23 4.81 3.82
CA LYS A 444 26.49 4.73 5.26
C LYS A 444 27.52 5.78 5.71
N ARG A 445 28.57 6.00 4.91
CA ARG A 445 29.60 7.02 5.20
C ARG A 445 29.02 8.44 5.19
N ASP A 446 28.08 8.69 4.29
CA ASP A 446 27.34 9.95 4.20
C ASP A 446 26.23 10.08 5.28
N LYS A 447 26.15 9.13 6.23
CA LYS A 447 25.14 9.06 7.30
C LYS A 447 23.69 8.96 6.79
N ALA A 448 23.51 8.51 5.56
CA ALA A 448 22.21 8.13 5.00
C ALA A 448 21.94 6.64 5.25
N ASN A 449 20.72 6.17 4.97
CA ASN A 449 20.33 4.79 5.22
C ASN A 449 20.83 3.85 4.10
N PRO A 450 21.79 2.94 4.36
CA PRO A 450 22.32 2.02 3.34
C PRO A 450 21.35 0.90 2.96
N ASP A 451 20.20 0.82 3.63
CA ASP A 451 19.16 -0.19 3.43
C ASP A 451 17.92 0.40 2.74
N ARG A 452 18.02 1.64 2.25
CA ARG A 452 16.95 2.36 1.54
C ARG A 452 17.39 2.68 0.13
N TRP A 453 16.61 2.26 -0.88
CA TRP A 453 16.98 2.43 -2.29
C TRP A 453 17.14 3.90 -2.65
N LEU A 454 16.22 4.75 -2.19
CA LEU A 454 16.25 6.20 -2.39
C LEU A 454 17.55 6.85 -1.89
N ASP A 455 18.14 6.34 -0.82
CA ASP A 455 19.38 6.88 -0.28
C ASP A 455 20.60 6.34 -1.03
N VAL A 456 20.57 5.06 -1.42
CA VAL A 456 21.66 4.37 -2.14
C VAL A 456 21.76 4.80 -3.60
N ARG A 457 20.63 5.02 -4.28
CA ARG A 457 20.61 5.46 -5.68
C ARG A 457 21.32 6.80 -5.89
N GLU A 458 21.27 7.71 -4.91
CA GLU A 458 21.97 8.98 -4.96
C GLU A 458 23.50 8.82 -4.89
N ARG A 459 23.99 7.70 -4.32
CA ARG A 459 25.43 7.43 -4.15
C ARG A 459 26.01 6.58 -5.26
N LEU A 460 25.20 5.81 -5.98
CA LEU A 460 25.65 5.03 -7.14
C LEU A 460 26.43 5.90 -8.14
N PRO A 461 25.96 7.08 -8.60
CA PRO A 461 26.71 7.95 -9.52
C PRO A 461 28.08 8.42 -9.00
N LEU A 462 28.30 8.41 -7.69
CA LEU A 462 29.59 8.79 -7.11
C LEU A 462 30.68 7.78 -7.47
N LEU A 463 30.35 6.51 -7.73
CA LEU A 463 31.31 5.49 -8.16
C LEU A 463 31.95 5.77 -9.54
N GLY A 464 31.40 6.72 -10.30
CA GLY A 464 32.02 7.23 -11.53
C GLY A 464 33.13 8.26 -11.29
N GLN A 465 33.32 8.72 -10.04
CA GLN A 465 34.22 9.81 -9.68
C GLN A 465 35.41 9.30 -8.87
N ALA A 466 36.65 9.63 -9.31
CA ALA A 466 37.89 9.13 -8.70
C ALA A 466 38.04 9.41 -7.20
N ARG A 467 37.54 10.56 -6.72
CA ARG A 467 37.56 10.91 -5.29
C ARG A 467 36.75 9.93 -4.42
N TRP A 468 35.75 9.26 -4.99
CA TRP A 468 34.86 8.35 -4.28
C TRP A 468 35.28 6.89 -4.51
N TYR A 469 35.37 6.45 -5.77
CA TYR A 469 35.61 5.02 -6.05
C TYR A 469 36.97 4.51 -5.55
N LYS A 470 37.99 5.37 -5.44
CA LYS A 470 39.30 4.97 -4.89
C LYS A 470 39.23 4.61 -3.40
N THR A 471 38.14 4.94 -2.73
CA THR A 471 37.91 4.66 -1.30
C THR A 471 37.03 3.44 -1.07
N THR A 472 36.58 2.78 -2.13
CA THR A 472 35.68 1.62 -2.07
C THR A 472 36.38 0.34 -2.54
N LYS A 473 35.82 -0.83 -2.24
CA LYS A 473 36.52 -2.12 -2.41
C LYS A 473 36.61 -2.55 -3.87
N TYR A 474 35.53 -2.35 -4.63
CA TYR A 474 35.39 -2.80 -6.02
C TYR A 474 35.72 -1.68 -7.02
N GLY A 475 35.80 -0.43 -6.56
CA GLY A 475 36.34 0.67 -7.33
C GLY A 475 35.36 1.25 -8.35
N TYR A 476 35.90 1.70 -9.49
CA TYR A 476 35.15 2.46 -10.49
C TYR A 476 33.95 1.68 -11.03
N ALA A 477 32.80 2.35 -11.13
CA ALA A 477 31.63 1.86 -11.82
C ALA A 477 30.88 2.99 -12.53
N ARG A 478 30.15 2.65 -13.59
CA ARG A 478 29.25 3.58 -14.28
C ARG A 478 27.94 3.74 -13.52
N GLY A 479 28.00 4.22 -12.28
CA GLY A 479 26.86 4.17 -11.36
C GLY A 479 25.64 5.04 -11.72
N ARG A 480 25.64 5.81 -12.82
CA ARG A 480 24.39 6.39 -13.36
C ARG A 480 23.55 5.36 -14.12
N GLU A 481 24.20 4.42 -14.81
CA GLU A 481 23.54 3.38 -15.60
C GLU A 481 22.57 2.52 -14.76
N PRO A 482 22.94 1.97 -13.58
CA PRO A 482 22.01 1.17 -12.77
C PRO A 482 20.83 1.98 -12.23
N VAL A 483 20.99 3.28 -11.97
CA VAL A 483 19.88 4.13 -11.51
C VAL A 483 18.84 4.27 -12.62
N THR A 484 19.29 4.59 -13.85
CA THR A 484 18.40 4.66 -15.01
C THR A 484 17.80 3.29 -15.34
N TYR A 485 18.59 2.21 -15.24
CA TYR A 485 18.11 0.86 -15.48
C TYR A 485 16.94 0.47 -14.58
N VAL A 486 17.05 0.75 -13.27
CA VAL A 486 15.97 0.50 -12.30
C VAL A 486 14.75 1.37 -12.59
N ASP A 487 14.95 2.67 -12.89
CA ASP A 487 13.84 3.58 -13.24
C ASP A 487 13.05 3.06 -14.46
N ASN A 488 13.74 2.60 -15.49
CA ASN A 488 13.11 2.12 -16.71
C ASN A 488 12.32 0.83 -16.48
N ILE A 489 12.89 -0.13 -15.75
CA ILE A 489 12.21 -1.39 -15.45
C ILE A 489 10.96 -1.13 -14.63
N ARG A 490 11.02 -0.23 -13.64
CA ARG A 490 9.84 0.22 -12.89
C ARG A 490 8.75 0.75 -13.82
N ASN A 491 9.12 1.62 -14.76
CA ASN A 491 8.16 2.14 -15.73
C ASN A 491 7.55 1.03 -16.61
N PHE A 492 8.36 0.13 -17.19
CA PHE A 492 7.83 -0.96 -18.01
C PHE A 492 6.97 -1.93 -17.21
N TYR A 493 7.36 -2.20 -15.96
CA TYR A 493 6.61 -3.02 -15.03
C TYR A 493 5.23 -2.41 -14.76
N ASP A 494 5.18 -1.13 -14.36
CA ASP A 494 3.92 -0.40 -14.10
C ASP A 494 2.99 -0.43 -15.33
N LEU A 495 3.53 -0.22 -16.54
CA LEU A 495 2.75 -0.29 -17.78
C LEU A 495 2.17 -1.70 -18.03
N LEU A 496 2.92 -2.76 -17.75
CA LEU A 496 2.44 -4.14 -17.88
C LEU A 496 1.39 -4.49 -16.83
N VAL A 497 1.53 -3.99 -15.61
CA VAL A 497 0.51 -4.12 -14.56
C VAL A 497 -0.77 -3.44 -15.02
N TRP A 498 -0.71 -2.17 -15.41
CA TRP A 498 -1.89 -1.42 -15.85
C TRP A 498 -2.61 -2.10 -17.03
N LYS A 499 -1.87 -2.55 -18.07
CA LYS A 499 -2.49 -3.28 -19.19
C LYS A 499 -3.23 -4.53 -18.72
N SER A 500 -2.65 -5.26 -17.76
CA SER A 500 -3.26 -6.47 -17.20
C SER A 500 -4.55 -6.13 -16.43
N ASN A 501 -4.58 -5.00 -15.73
CA ASN A 501 -5.77 -4.51 -15.03
C ASN A 501 -6.87 -4.11 -16.01
N SER A 502 -6.54 -3.31 -17.02
CA SER A 502 -7.52 -2.81 -17.99
C SER A 502 -8.16 -3.93 -18.82
N THR A 503 -7.39 -4.95 -19.20
CA THR A 503 -7.93 -6.11 -19.93
C THR A 503 -8.84 -6.97 -19.07
N GLY A 504 -8.53 -7.15 -17.77
CA GLY A 504 -9.42 -7.84 -16.83
C GLY A 504 -10.75 -7.12 -16.61
N THR A 505 -10.75 -5.78 -16.58
CA THR A 505 -11.97 -4.96 -16.48
C THR A 505 -12.80 -5.03 -17.76
N GLU A 506 -12.18 -4.97 -18.94
CA GLU A 506 -12.90 -5.08 -20.22
C GLU A 506 -13.53 -6.48 -20.42
N GLU A 507 -12.87 -7.55 -19.98
CA GLU A 507 -13.43 -8.90 -20.04
C GLU A 507 -14.58 -9.10 -19.03
N ALA A 508 -14.47 -8.53 -17.83
CA ALA A 508 -15.52 -8.56 -16.82
C ALA A 508 -16.77 -7.77 -17.29
N ASP A 509 -16.59 -6.56 -17.80
CA ASP A 509 -17.67 -5.72 -18.34
C ASP A 509 -18.33 -6.37 -19.56
N ALA A 510 -17.55 -7.03 -20.42
CA ALA A 510 -18.07 -7.76 -21.57
C ALA A 510 -18.84 -9.03 -21.19
N GLN A 511 -18.50 -9.68 -20.07
CA GLN A 511 -19.23 -10.83 -19.53
C GLN A 511 -20.53 -10.40 -18.84
N GLU A 512 -20.50 -9.27 -18.11
CA GLU A 512 -21.69 -8.68 -17.48
C GLU A 512 -22.71 -8.21 -18.54
N GLN A 513 -22.23 -7.60 -19.63
CA GLN A 513 -23.07 -7.23 -20.77
C GLN A 513 -23.63 -8.43 -21.56
N LYS A 514 -23.00 -9.61 -21.46
CA LYS A 514 -23.49 -10.86 -22.05
C LYS A 514 -24.42 -11.65 -21.13
N GLY A 515 -24.63 -11.21 -19.90
CA GLY A 515 -25.49 -11.90 -18.92
C GLY A 515 -24.93 -13.26 -18.47
N GLU A 516 -23.64 -13.51 -18.66
CA GLU A 516 -22.98 -14.71 -18.19
C GLU A 516 -22.43 -14.44 -16.78
N THR A 517 -23.08 -15.01 -15.77
CA THR A 517 -22.64 -14.90 -14.37
C THR A 517 -21.27 -15.59 -14.23
N PRO A 518 -20.27 -14.98 -13.57
CA PRO A 518 -19.03 -15.68 -13.26
C PRO A 518 -19.36 -16.89 -12.38
N ALA A 519 -18.89 -18.07 -12.76
CA ALA A 519 -19.09 -19.29 -12.00
C ALA A 519 -18.45 -19.15 -10.62
N ALA A 520 -19.26 -18.80 -9.61
CA ALA A 520 -18.87 -18.87 -8.22
C ALA A 520 -18.43 -20.31 -7.92
N ALA A 521 -17.23 -20.43 -7.35
CA ALA A 521 -16.65 -21.68 -6.90
C ALA A 521 -17.63 -22.45 -6.00
N VAL A 522 -18.26 -23.49 -6.57
CA VAL A 522 -18.94 -24.52 -5.81
C VAL A 522 -17.86 -25.46 -5.32
N VAL A 523 -17.56 -25.35 -4.02
CA VAL A 523 -16.87 -26.40 -3.27
C VAL A 523 -17.82 -27.60 -3.22
N GLU A 524 -17.56 -28.63 -4.02
CA GLU A 524 -18.18 -29.94 -3.87
C GLU A 524 -17.15 -30.98 -3.41
N GLU A 525 -17.42 -31.54 -2.24
CA GLU A 525 -16.64 -32.57 -1.55
C GLU A 525 -17.08 -33.97 -2.02
N LYS A 526 -16.09 -34.85 -2.28
CA LYS A 526 -16.13 -36.34 -2.38
C LYS A 526 -16.63 -36.95 -3.70
N LYS A 527 -16.02 -38.00 -4.26
CA LYS A 527 -15.62 -39.28 -3.64
C LYS A 527 -14.64 -40.07 -4.55
N ALA A 528 -13.85 -40.93 -3.93
CA ALA A 528 -12.89 -41.85 -4.55
C ALA A 528 -13.53 -43.03 -5.31
N GLU A 529 -12.89 -43.48 -6.40
CA GLU A 529 -12.93 -44.87 -6.89
C GLU A 529 -11.72 -45.17 -7.82
N ASP A 530 -11.29 -46.44 -7.80
CA ASP A 530 -9.98 -47.00 -8.21
C ASP A 530 -9.77 -47.29 -9.72
N ALA A 531 -8.55 -46.95 -10.21
CA ALA A 531 -7.56 -47.70 -11.05
C ALA A 531 -7.92 -48.35 -12.43
N PRO A 532 -6.95 -48.82 -13.29
CA PRO A 532 -5.46 -48.72 -13.28
C PRO A 532 -4.74 -48.40 -14.64
N ALA A 533 -3.41 -48.14 -14.55
CA ALA A 533 -2.25 -48.39 -15.48
C ALA A 533 -2.30 -47.87 -16.94
N SER A 534 -1.27 -47.31 -17.61
CA SER A 534 0.21 -47.34 -17.64
C SER A 534 0.66 -46.14 -18.53
N GLU A 535 1.84 -45.50 -18.48
CA GLU A 535 3.16 -45.95 -18.93
C GLU A 535 4.30 -44.98 -18.48
N LYS A 536 5.43 -45.57 -18.05
CA LYS A 536 6.85 -45.16 -18.07
C LYS A 536 7.28 -43.67 -18.02
N LYS A 537 7.86 -43.29 -16.87
CA LYS A 537 8.87 -42.21 -16.67
C LYS A 537 10.31 -42.72 -16.93
N PRO A 538 11.27 -41.88 -17.33
CA PRO A 538 12.68 -42.04 -16.99
C PRO A 538 13.04 -41.35 -15.66
N GLU A 539 14.08 -41.86 -15.00
CA GLU A 539 14.55 -41.57 -13.63
C GLU A 539 15.06 -40.12 -13.38
N PRO A 540 15.00 -39.64 -12.12
CA PRO A 540 15.36 -38.27 -11.75
C PRO A 540 16.88 -38.07 -11.58
N VAL A 541 17.36 -36.93 -12.06
CA VAL A 541 18.69 -36.40 -11.70
C VAL A 541 18.55 -35.73 -10.32
N SER A 542 19.43 -36.11 -9.41
CA SER A 542 19.56 -35.67 -8.00
C SER A 542 18.95 -34.30 -7.68
N GLU A 543 17.88 -34.30 -6.88
CA GLU A 543 17.26 -33.15 -6.24
C GLU A 543 18.29 -32.34 -5.44
N ILE A 544 18.43 -31.06 -5.79
CA ILE A 544 18.91 -30.05 -4.85
C ILE A 544 17.71 -29.76 -3.96
N GLN A 545 17.76 -30.16 -2.69
CA GLN A 545 16.79 -29.71 -1.69
C GLN A 545 16.93 -28.19 -1.52
N LEU A 546 15.97 -27.46 -2.08
CA LEU A 546 15.79 -26.02 -1.83
C LEU A 546 14.97 -25.85 -0.54
N PRO A 547 15.38 -24.97 0.39
CA PRO A 547 14.53 -24.59 1.51
C PRO A 547 13.32 -23.82 0.99
N ALA A 548 12.21 -23.91 1.75
CA ALA A 548 11.03 -23.10 1.51
C ALA A 548 11.32 -21.61 1.77
N VAL A 549 10.56 -20.79 1.04
CA VAL A 549 10.14 -19.40 1.24
C VAL A 549 10.88 -18.22 0.57
N LEU A 550 10.01 -17.30 0.12
CA LEU A 550 10.01 -15.81 0.25
C LEU A 550 10.49 -15.03 -0.98
N VAL A 551 9.65 -14.99 -2.01
CA VAL A 551 9.24 -13.69 -2.55
C VAL A 551 7.85 -13.42 -1.96
N PRO A 552 7.68 -12.41 -1.10
CA PRO A 552 6.34 -12.05 -0.65
C PRO A 552 5.53 -11.52 -1.83
N GLU A 553 4.21 -11.63 -1.73
CA GLU A 553 3.25 -10.90 -2.54
C GLU A 553 3.74 -9.46 -2.70
N LEU A 554 4.27 -9.14 -3.87
CA LEU A 554 4.58 -7.77 -4.20
C LEU A 554 3.23 -7.11 -4.45
N HIS A 555 2.57 -6.66 -3.39
CA HIS A 555 1.47 -5.72 -3.51
C HIS A 555 2.07 -4.47 -4.17
N PHE A 556 1.84 -4.30 -5.47
CA PHE A 556 2.42 -3.25 -6.32
C PHE A 556 1.45 -2.12 -6.59
#